data_AF-A0A9E3UWP5-F1
#
_entry.id   AF-A0A9E3UWP5-F1
#
_cell.length_a   1.000
_cell.length_b   1.000
_cell.length_c   1.000
_cell.angle_alpha   90.00
_cell.angle_beta   90.00
_cell.angle_gamma   90.00
#
_symmetry.space_group_name_H-M   'P 1'
#
loop_
_entity.id
_entity.type
_entity.pdbx_description
1 polymer ?
#
loop_
_entity_poly.entity_id
_entity_poly.type
_entity_poly.pdbx_seq_one_letter_code
_entity_poly.pdbx_strand_id
1 'polypeptide(L)'
;MKLLLRQPDRLVFALSSREKTLLENLMVFFPMRPDNPPILSREPDARLTEATDLLQSNLREQRAELAGWIRTHLSPEGALRPHGEAWILTLSGADTERLLQVLNDLRVGAWHKLGCPEDIDGSRLATSPSQAPLFMIMTLAGQFEMVLLAAGHADAVDPEDRPPEPA
;
A
#
# COMPACT_ATOMS: atom_id res chain seq x y z
N MET A 1 -6.76 12.59 1.73
CA MET A 1 -5.41 12.89 1.26
C MET A 1 -5.58 13.64 -0.05
N LYS A 2 -4.95 14.81 -0.21
CA LYS A 2 -5.12 15.65 -1.40
C LYS A 2 -3.83 15.71 -2.20
N LEU A 3 -3.88 15.43 -3.50
CA LEU A 3 -2.74 15.62 -4.39
C LEU A 3 -2.49 17.12 -4.59
N LEU A 4 -1.25 17.56 -4.35
CA LEU A 4 -0.80 18.94 -4.54
C LEU A 4 0.03 19.11 -5.80
N LEU A 5 0.90 18.14 -6.09
CA LEU A 5 1.78 18.16 -7.26
C LEU A 5 1.86 16.76 -7.86
N ARG A 6 1.82 16.72 -9.19
CA ARG A 6 2.04 15.52 -9.98
C ARG A 6 3.10 15.80 -11.03
N GLN A 7 4.18 15.02 -10.99
CA GLN A 7 5.25 14.99 -11.98
C GLN A 7 5.57 13.52 -12.30
N PRO A 8 6.17 13.22 -13.46
CA PRO A 8 6.40 11.85 -13.91
C PRO A 8 7.16 10.97 -12.90
N ASP A 9 8.05 11.58 -12.12
CA ASP A 9 8.92 10.94 -11.15
C ASP A 9 8.61 11.33 -9.70
N ARG A 10 7.59 12.18 -9.47
CA ARG A 10 7.32 12.77 -8.16
C ARG A 10 5.84 13.08 -7.93
N LEU A 11 5.32 12.58 -6.81
CA LEU A 11 3.99 12.92 -6.29
C LEU A 11 4.12 13.65 -4.96
N VAL A 12 3.32 14.68 -4.75
CA VAL A 12 3.25 15.41 -3.48
C VAL A 12 1.81 15.48 -3.01
N PHE A 13 1.55 15.03 -1.78
CA PHE A 13 0.23 15.03 -1.17
C PHE A 13 0.21 15.88 0.10
N ALA A 14 -0.91 16.54 0.35
CA ALA A 14 -1.29 17.06 1.65
C ALA A 14 -2.14 16.02 2.40
N LEU A 15 -1.72 15.72 3.62
CA LEU A 15 -2.42 14.89 4.58
C LEU A 15 -2.87 15.76 5.75
N SER A 16 -4.09 15.55 6.22
CA SER A 16 -4.50 16.05 7.53
C SER A 16 -3.74 15.30 8.64
N SER A 17 -3.70 15.87 9.85
CA SER A 17 -3.13 15.20 11.03
C SER A 17 -3.77 13.83 11.29
N ARG A 18 -5.07 13.68 11.02
CA ARG A 18 -5.77 12.39 11.15
C ARG A 18 -5.25 11.37 10.13
N GLU A 19 -5.14 11.75 8.87
CA GLU A 19 -4.66 10.86 7.79
C GLU A 19 -3.21 10.44 8.01
N LYS A 20 -2.38 11.39 8.47
CA LYS A 20 -1.00 11.12 8.88
C LYS A 20 -0.92 10.03 9.93
N THR A 21 -1.67 10.19 11.03
CA THR A 21 -1.70 9.21 12.13
C THR A 21 -2.23 7.86 11.65
N LEU A 22 -3.25 7.84 10.78
CA LEU A 22 -3.77 6.60 10.20
C LEU A 22 -2.70 5.88 9.35
N LEU A 23 -1.98 6.62 8.51
CA LEU A 23 -0.90 6.04 7.68
C LEU A 23 0.20 5.46 8.55
N GLU A 24 0.69 6.19 9.55
CA GLU A 24 1.71 5.70 10.49
C GLU A 24 1.25 4.46 11.25
N ASN A 25 0.01 4.47 11.76
CA ASN A 25 -0.55 3.33 12.47
C ASN A 25 -0.69 2.10 11.56
N LEU A 26 -1.01 2.28 10.27
CA LEU A 26 -1.03 1.17 9.31
C LEU A 26 0.36 0.54 9.16
N MET A 27 1.41 1.36 9.08
CA MET A 27 2.78 0.88 8.88
C MET A 27 3.28 0.00 10.03
N VAL A 28 2.78 0.19 11.26
CA VAL A 28 3.12 -0.64 12.42
C VAL A 28 2.70 -2.11 12.22
N PHE A 29 1.66 -2.37 11.42
CA PHE A 29 1.18 -3.73 11.17
C PHE A 29 1.97 -4.48 10.09
N PHE A 30 2.96 -3.84 9.46
CA PHE A 30 3.79 -4.46 8.44
C PHE A 30 4.99 -5.21 9.06
N PRO A 31 5.30 -6.44 8.62
CA PRO A 31 4.59 -7.24 7.62
C PRO A 31 3.39 -8.00 8.23
N MET A 32 2.27 -8.05 7.50
CA MET A 32 1.04 -8.69 8.01
C MET A 32 0.85 -10.15 7.54
N ARG A 33 1.37 -10.52 6.37
CA ARG A 33 1.17 -11.86 5.79
C ARG A 33 1.94 -12.94 6.57
N PRO A 34 1.31 -14.11 6.83
CA PRO A 34 2.00 -15.23 7.48
C PRO A 34 3.10 -15.82 6.58
N ASP A 35 4.08 -16.45 7.21
CA ASP A 35 5.21 -17.15 6.56
C ASP A 35 4.83 -18.47 5.86
N ASN A 36 3.53 -18.73 5.65
CA ASN A 36 3.05 -19.89 4.90
C ASN A 36 2.58 -19.44 3.50
N PRO A 37 3.51 -19.27 2.55
CA PRO A 37 3.19 -18.83 1.20
C PRO A 37 2.52 -19.94 0.39
N PRO A 38 1.87 -19.58 -0.74
CA PRO A 38 1.35 -20.54 -1.69
C PRO A 38 2.48 -21.43 -2.23
N ILE A 39 2.26 -22.74 -2.19
CA ILE A 39 3.16 -23.73 -2.80
C ILE A 39 2.90 -23.70 -4.32
N LEU A 40 3.97 -23.71 -5.12
CA LEU A 40 3.88 -23.63 -6.58
C LEU A 40 3.12 -24.81 -7.22
N SER A 41 3.10 -25.96 -6.54
CA SER A 41 2.30 -27.13 -6.94
C SER A 41 1.82 -27.90 -5.72
N ARG A 42 0.68 -28.57 -5.89
CA ARG A 42 0.15 -29.53 -4.91
C ARG A 42 0.82 -30.90 -5.03
N GLU A 43 1.50 -31.15 -6.14
CA GLU A 43 2.24 -32.38 -6.41
C GLU A 43 3.72 -32.19 -6.06
N PRO A 44 4.34 -33.16 -5.36
CA PRO A 44 5.74 -33.08 -4.99
C PRO A 44 6.63 -33.28 -6.23
N ASP A 45 7.22 -32.18 -6.72
CA ASP A 45 8.30 -32.18 -7.71
C ASP A 45 9.52 -31.49 -7.08
N ALA A 46 10.66 -32.19 -7.06
CA ALA A 46 11.91 -31.71 -6.47
C ALA A 46 12.37 -30.38 -7.08
N ARG A 47 12.12 -30.13 -8.37
CA ARG A 47 12.44 -28.85 -9.03
C ARG A 47 11.53 -27.73 -8.54
N LEU A 48 10.26 -28.04 -8.27
CA LEU A 48 9.30 -27.08 -7.74
C LEU A 48 9.56 -26.79 -6.27
N THR A 49 10.15 -27.72 -5.52
CA THR A 49 10.62 -27.48 -4.15
C THR A 49 11.73 -26.43 -4.12
N GLU A 50 12.79 -26.61 -4.91
CA GLU A 50 13.89 -25.64 -4.99
C GLU A 50 13.42 -24.26 -5.46
N ALA A 51 12.54 -24.21 -6.48
CA ALA A 51 11.94 -22.96 -6.94
C ALA A 51 11.07 -22.29 -5.86
N THR A 52 10.35 -23.08 -5.07
CA THR A 52 9.55 -22.58 -3.94
C THR A 52 10.47 -21.98 -2.87
N ASP A 53 11.56 -22.66 -2.51
CA ASP A 53 12.51 -22.17 -1.51
C ASP A 53 13.19 -20.87 -1.95
N LEU A 54 13.59 -20.77 -3.22
CA LEU A 54 14.18 -19.55 -3.78
C LEU A 54 13.17 -18.40 -3.77
N LEU A 55 11.92 -18.65 -4.18
CA LEU A 55 10.84 -17.66 -4.11
C LEU A 55 10.63 -17.17 -2.67
N GLN A 56 10.64 -18.08 -1.71
CA GLN A 56 10.50 -17.75 -0.29
C GLN A 56 11.62 -16.86 0.22
N SER A 57 12.88 -17.15 -0.13
CA SER A 57 14.02 -16.31 0.27
C SER A 57 13.86 -14.89 -0.28
N ASN A 58 13.59 -14.76 -1.58
CA ASN A 58 13.41 -13.46 -2.24
C ASN A 58 12.27 -12.65 -1.61
N LEU A 59 11.13 -13.27 -1.30
CA LEU A 59 10.02 -12.59 -0.65
C LEU A 59 10.33 -12.15 0.78
N ARG A 60 11.12 -12.92 1.54
CA ARG A 60 11.58 -12.51 2.88
C ARG A 60 12.54 -11.32 2.80
N GLU A 61 13.49 -11.36 1.87
CA GLU A 61 14.44 -10.27 1.63
C GLU A 61 13.73 -8.98 1.22
N GLN A 62 12.86 -9.04 0.22
CA GLN A 62 12.06 -7.90 -0.22
C GLN A 62 11.25 -7.28 0.93
N ARG A 63 10.62 -8.10 1.79
CA ARG A 63 9.87 -7.60 2.94
C ARG A 63 10.77 -6.96 4.00
N ALA A 64 11.96 -7.51 4.22
CA ALA A 64 12.94 -6.92 5.12
C ALA A 64 13.43 -5.55 4.60
N GLU A 65 13.66 -5.44 3.29
CA GLU A 65 14.00 -4.18 2.62
C GLU A 65 12.87 -3.15 2.75
N LEU A 66 11.63 -3.54 2.46
CA LEU A 66 10.46 -2.66 2.61
C LEU A 66 10.28 -2.21 4.06
N ALA A 67 10.44 -3.11 5.04
CA ALA A 67 10.38 -2.75 6.46
C ALA A 67 11.47 -1.75 6.84
N GLY A 68 12.69 -1.91 6.31
CA GLY A 68 13.78 -0.94 6.47
C GLY A 68 13.48 0.41 5.84
N TRP A 69 12.91 0.40 4.63
CA TRP A 69 12.49 1.61 3.93
C TRP A 69 11.39 2.35 4.70
N ILE A 70 10.35 1.67 5.20
CA ILE A 70 9.28 2.28 6.03
C ILE A 70 9.89 3.04 7.22
N ARG A 71 10.78 2.38 7.98
CA ARG A 71 11.39 2.97 9.18
C ARG A 71 12.20 4.23 8.89
N THR A 72 12.84 4.30 7.73
CA THR A 72 13.71 5.42 7.35
C THR A 72 12.95 6.53 6.64
N HIS A 73 12.12 6.19 5.64
CA HIS A 73 11.50 7.14 4.73
C HIS A 73 10.13 7.63 5.18
N LEU A 74 9.32 6.82 5.86
CA LEU A 74 8.00 7.24 6.37
C LEU A 74 8.05 7.77 7.80
N SER A 75 9.21 8.27 8.22
CA SER A 75 9.40 9.01 9.47
C SER A 75 9.15 10.51 9.28
N PRO A 76 8.89 11.29 10.35
CA PRO A 76 8.75 12.76 10.28
C PRO A 76 9.99 13.49 9.74
N GLU A 77 11.16 12.84 9.75
CA GLU A 77 12.41 13.37 9.19
C GLU A 77 12.58 13.01 7.69
N GLY A 78 11.77 12.07 7.18
CA GLY A 78 11.82 11.56 5.83
C GLY A 78 10.88 12.28 4.86
N ALA A 79 10.07 11.47 4.16
CA ALA A 79 9.14 11.89 3.12
C ALA A 79 7.96 12.71 3.65
N LEU A 80 7.70 12.66 4.97
CA LEU A 80 6.55 13.26 5.60
C LEU A 80 6.96 14.47 6.45
N ARG A 81 6.59 15.68 6.02
CA ARG A 81 7.01 16.92 6.67
C ARG A 81 5.84 17.78 7.12
N PRO A 82 5.91 18.44 8.29
CA PRO A 82 4.86 19.38 8.69
C PRO A 82 4.87 20.62 7.79
N HIS A 83 3.69 21.12 7.43
CA HIS A 83 3.50 22.36 6.67
C HIS A 83 2.19 23.05 7.07
N GLY A 84 2.29 24.07 7.91
CA GLY A 84 1.12 24.74 8.48
C GLY A 84 0.28 23.76 9.31
N GLU A 85 -1.01 23.66 9.01
CA GLU A 85 -1.95 22.73 9.67
C GLU A 85 -1.97 21.32 9.03
N ALA A 86 -1.19 21.11 7.96
CA ALA A 86 -1.15 19.87 7.20
C ALA A 86 0.23 19.20 7.26
N TRP A 87 0.29 17.99 6.72
CA TRP A 87 1.50 17.21 6.52
C TRP A 87 1.71 16.99 5.02
N ILE A 88 2.93 17.20 4.55
CA ILE A 88 3.31 17.02 3.14
C ILE A 88 4.02 15.69 3.00
N LEU A 89 3.42 14.79 2.22
CA LEU A 89 4.04 13.53 1.81
C LEU A 89 4.62 13.71 0.41
N THR A 90 5.94 13.63 0.27
CA THR A 90 6.62 13.66 -1.03
C THR A 90 7.14 12.27 -1.38
N LEU A 91 6.69 11.72 -2.50
CA LEU A 91 7.09 10.40 -2.98
C LEU A 91 7.74 10.50 -4.35
N SER A 92 8.88 9.85 -4.53
CA SER A 92 9.36 9.53 -5.87
C SER A 92 8.51 8.43 -6.52
N GLY A 93 8.69 8.17 -7.82
CA GLY A 93 8.07 7.01 -8.47
C GLY A 93 8.42 5.68 -7.79
N ALA A 94 9.69 5.51 -7.40
CA ALA A 94 10.14 4.31 -6.68
C ALA A 94 9.54 4.22 -5.27
N ASP A 95 9.38 5.35 -4.57
CA ASP A 95 8.76 5.38 -3.24
C ASP A 95 7.25 5.12 -3.30
N THR A 96 6.60 5.57 -4.38
CA THR A 96 5.19 5.30 -4.63
C THR A 96 4.97 3.80 -4.83
N GLU A 97 5.80 3.16 -5.64
CA GLU A 97 5.75 1.71 -5.85
C GLU A 97 6.01 0.94 -4.54
N ARG A 98 7.02 1.33 -3.76
CA ARG A 98 7.27 0.70 -2.44
C ARG A 98 6.09 0.87 -1.50
N LEU A 99 5.49 2.06 -1.45
CA LEU A 99 4.33 2.31 -0.60
C LEU A 99 3.12 1.47 -1.04
N LEU A 100 2.88 1.36 -2.36
CA LEU A 100 1.83 0.52 -2.91
C LEU A 100 2.04 -0.96 -2.55
N GLN A 101 3.27 -1.47 -2.64
CA GLN A 101 3.59 -2.84 -2.24
C GLN A 101 3.29 -3.08 -0.75
N VAL A 102 3.68 -2.14 0.12
CA VAL A 102 3.44 -2.23 1.57
C VAL A 102 1.94 -2.22 1.88
N LEU A 103 1.19 -1.27 1.30
CA LEU A 103 -0.26 -1.18 1.50
C LEU A 103 -0.95 -2.44 1.00
N ASN A 104 -0.55 -2.96 -0.16
CA ASN A 104 -1.12 -4.17 -0.73
C ASN A 104 -0.87 -5.39 0.16
N ASP A 105 0.33 -5.52 0.74
CA ASP A 105 0.64 -6.60 1.66
C ASP A 105 -0.19 -6.51 2.96
N LEU A 106 -0.45 -5.30 3.46
CA LEU A 106 -1.37 -5.08 4.59
C LEU A 106 -2.80 -5.45 4.23
N ARG A 107 -3.29 -4.97 3.07
CA ARG A 107 -4.65 -5.21 2.59
C ARG A 107 -4.91 -6.69 2.37
N VAL A 108 -4.03 -7.37 1.63
CA VAL A 108 -4.16 -8.80 1.34
C VAL A 108 -3.89 -9.65 2.58
N GLY A 109 -2.95 -9.24 3.43
CA GLY A 109 -2.72 -9.89 4.72
C GLY A 109 -3.94 -9.86 5.63
N ALA A 110 -4.62 -8.72 5.71
CA ALA A 110 -5.85 -8.56 6.46
C ALA A 110 -6.99 -9.41 5.87
N TRP A 111 -7.15 -9.39 4.54
CA TRP A 111 -8.13 -10.23 3.83
C TRP A 111 -7.93 -11.73 4.10
N HIS A 112 -6.68 -12.21 4.06
CA HIS A 112 -6.38 -13.60 4.42
C HIS A 112 -6.74 -13.92 5.89
N LYS A 113 -6.41 -13.03 6.83
CA LYS A 113 -6.73 -13.20 8.25
C LYS A 113 -8.23 -13.14 8.54
N LEU A 114 -9.01 -12.48 7.68
CA LEU A 114 -10.47 -12.47 7.70
C LEU A 114 -11.09 -13.77 7.13
N GLY A 115 -10.27 -14.69 6.61
CA GLY A 115 -10.74 -15.95 6.03
C GLY A 115 -11.09 -15.85 4.55
N CYS A 116 -10.48 -14.91 3.83
CA CYS A 116 -10.68 -14.72 2.39
C CYS A 116 -12.15 -14.51 1.99
N PRO A 117 -12.86 -13.54 2.59
CA PRO A 117 -14.28 -13.33 2.28
C PRO A 117 -14.47 -12.98 0.80
N GLU A 118 -15.48 -13.60 0.18
CA GLU A 118 -15.93 -13.29 -1.18
C GLU A 118 -16.73 -11.99 -1.24
N ASP A 119 -17.50 -11.69 -0.19
CA ASP A 119 -18.28 -10.46 -0.04
C ASP A 119 -17.63 -9.53 0.99
N ILE A 120 -17.02 -8.46 0.49
CA ILE A 120 -16.33 -7.44 1.29
C ILE A 120 -17.30 -6.36 1.78
N ASP A 121 -18.44 -6.19 1.10
CA ASP A 121 -19.46 -5.19 1.40
C ASP A 121 -20.45 -5.66 2.50
N GLY A 122 -20.36 -6.93 2.87
CA GLY A 122 -21.16 -7.55 3.92
C GLY A 122 -20.93 -6.91 5.30
N SER A 123 -21.92 -6.16 5.78
CA SER A 123 -22.12 -5.69 7.17
C SER A 123 -21.77 -6.74 8.27
N ARG A 124 -21.75 -8.02 7.91
CA ARG A 124 -21.33 -9.16 8.75
C ARG A 124 -19.85 -9.16 9.16
N LEU A 125 -18.93 -8.69 8.34
CA LEU A 125 -17.49 -8.67 8.69
C LEU A 125 -17.18 -7.57 9.71
N ALA A 126 -17.90 -6.45 9.64
CA ALA A 126 -17.75 -5.32 10.55
C ALA A 126 -18.45 -5.53 11.92
N THR A 127 -19.34 -6.52 12.04
CA THR A 127 -20.13 -6.76 13.26
C THR A 127 -19.46 -7.69 14.26
N SER A 128 -18.39 -8.40 13.88
CA SER A 128 -17.58 -9.17 14.83
C SER A 128 -16.49 -8.28 15.46
N PRO A 129 -16.52 -8.04 16.79
CA PRO A 129 -15.55 -7.17 17.45
C PRO A 129 -14.10 -7.63 17.29
N SER A 130 -13.87 -8.94 17.13
CA SER A 130 -12.54 -9.51 16.94
C SER A 130 -11.99 -9.34 15.52
N GLN A 131 -12.86 -9.10 14.53
CA GLN A 131 -12.48 -8.93 13.12
C GLN A 131 -12.44 -7.45 12.70
N ALA A 132 -13.08 -6.56 13.46
CA ALA A 132 -13.13 -5.14 13.16
C ALA A 132 -11.74 -4.50 12.91
N PRO A 133 -10.67 -4.81 13.67
CA PRO A 133 -9.34 -4.26 13.38
C PRO A 133 -8.79 -4.68 12.01
N LEU A 134 -8.98 -5.94 11.62
CA LEU A 134 -8.53 -6.46 10.32
C LEU A 134 -9.31 -5.82 9.17
N PHE A 135 -10.63 -5.68 9.33
CA PHE A 135 -11.47 -4.99 8.34
C PHE A 135 -11.05 -3.53 8.16
N MET A 136 -10.74 -2.83 9.27
CA MET A 136 -10.24 -1.46 9.21
C MET A 136 -8.89 -1.36 8.50
N ILE A 137 -7.94 -2.26 8.78
CA ILE A 137 -6.64 -2.27 8.10
C ILE A 137 -6.82 -2.50 6.60
N MET A 138 -7.63 -3.48 6.21
CA MET A 138 -7.94 -3.77 4.80
C MET A 138 -8.54 -2.57 4.08
N THR A 139 -9.53 -1.93 4.72
CA THR A 139 -10.25 -0.79 4.15
C THR A 139 -9.35 0.43 4.00
N LEU A 140 -8.61 0.79 5.07
CA LEU A 140 -7.75 1.97 5.06
C LEU A 140 -6.58 1.78 4.08
N ALA A 141 -5.94 0.61 4.06
CA ALA A 141 -4.88 0.32 3.09
C ALA A 141 -5.39 0.46 1.64
N GLY A 142 -6.57 -0.09 1.34
CA GLY A 142 -7.21 0.07 0.04
C GLY A 142 -7.56 1.51 -0.31
N GLN A 143 -8.02 2.32 0.66
CA GLN A 143 -8.28 3.74 0.43
C GLN A 143 -7.01 4.51 0.07
N PHE A 144 -5.89 4.27 0.75
CA PHE A 144 -4.61 4.90 0.41
C PHE A 144 -4.09 4.42 -0.96
N GLU A 145 -4.18 3.12 -1.26
CA GLU A 145 -3.81 2.57 -2.57
C GLU A 145 -4.57 3.25 -3.71
N MET A 146 -5.89 3.36 -3.58
CA MET A 146 -6.72 3.95 -4.63
C MET A 146 -6.33 5.40 -4.94
N VAL A 147 -5.98 6.20 -3.92
CA VAL A 147 -5.54 7.58 -4.13
C VAL A 147 -4.16 7.63 -4.80
N LEU A 148 -3.23 6.76 -4.40
CA LEU A 148 -1.89 6.68 -5.02
C LEU A 148 -1.96 6.21 -6.47
N LEU A 149 -2.76 5.18 -6.76
CA LEU A 149 -2.97 4.65 -8.10
C LEU A 149 -3.67 5.67 -9.00
N ALA A 150 -4.71 6.34 -8.52
CA ALA A 150 -5.37 7.41 -9.27
C ALA A 150 -4.40 8.56 -9.62
N ALA A 151 -3.52 8.91 -8.68
CA ALA A 151 -2.47 9.90 -8.92
C ALA A 151 -1.36 9.39 -9.85
N GLY A 152 -1.11 8.08 -9.95
CA GLY A 152 -0.16 7.49 -10.89
C GLY A 152 -0.72 7.35 -12.32
N HIS A 153 -1.99 6.93 -12.44
CA HIS A 153 -2.62 6.55 -13.71
C HIS A 153 -3.34 7.67 -14.47
N ALA A 154 -3.51 8.87 -13.91
CA ALA A 154 -4.20 9.97 -14.59
C ALA A 154 -3.49 10.51 -15.87
N ASP A 155 -2.53 9.78 -16.44
CA ASP A 155 -1.92 10.01 -17.76
C ASP A 155 -2.59 9.19 -18.89
N ALA A 156 -3.74 8.57 -18.63
CA ALA A 156 -4.58 7.96 -19.67
C ALA A 156 -5.77 8.84 -20.10
N VAL A 157 -5.67 10.18 -19.94
CA VAL A 157 -6.57 11.11 -20.63
C VAL A 157 -5.85 11.58 -21.89
N ASP A 158 -6.45 11.22 -23.02
CA ASP A 158 -6.02 11.50 -24.38
C ASP A 158 -5.55 12.96 -24.54
N PRO A 159 -4.39 13.24 -25.19
CA PRO A 159 -3.94 14.60 -25.49
C PRO A 159 -4.94 15.44 -26.33
N GLU A 160 -6.04 14.86 -26.82
CA GLU A 160 -7.08 15.57 -27.57
C GLU A 160 -8.02 16.45 -26.71
N ASP A 161 -8.05 16.30 -25.38
CA ASP A 161 -8.99 17.06 -24.52
C ASP A 161 -8.38 18.31 -23.86
N ARG A 162 -7.24 18.80 -24.38
CA ARG A 162 -6.66 20.08 -23.93
C ARG A 162 -7.39 21.23 -24.65
N PRO A 163 -8.10 22.12 -23.92
CA PRO A 163 -8.71 23.29 -24.54
C PRO A 163 -7.62 24.20 -25.16
N PRO A 164 -7.89 24.85 -26.30
CA PRO A 164 -6.90 25.69 -26.96
C PRO A 164 -6.51 26.86 -26.06
N GLU A 165 -5.20 27.09 -25.92
CA GLU A 165 -4.67 28.26 -25.20
C GLU A 165 -5.17 29.55 -25.86
N PRO A 166 -5.67 30.53 -25.08
CA PRO A 166 -6.07 31.81 -25.63
C PRO A 166 -4.84 32.60 -26.09
N ALA A 167 -4.91 33.08 -27.33
CA ALA A 167 -3.94 33.98 -27.96
C ALA A 167 -3.97 35.40 -27.36
#